data_AF-A0A6J0VCI2-F1
#
_entry.id   AF-A0A6J0VCI2-F1
#
_cell.length_a   1.000
_cell.length_b   1.000
_cell.length_c   1.000
_cell.angle_alpha   90.00
_cell.angle_beta   90.00
_cell.angle_gamma   90.00
#
_symmetry.space_group_name_H-M   'P 1'
#
loop_
_entity.id
_entity.type
_entity.pdbx_description
1 polymer ?
#
loop_
_entity_poly.entity_id
_entity_poly.type
_entity_poly.pdbx_seq_one_letter_code
_entity_poly.pdbx_strand_id
1 'polypeptide(L)'
;MPKIINRHGQNISPLQGIFYRTMHLLENSIRPVFVFDGKPPDLKQAVLAKRAAIAETTRGGAGKGAQDSCPWSTQPEDPASEDPPQWLQKRDSETLLSCLGVPYVQAPSEAEATCAALVKSGHASCTATEDLDALPFGSVRLLRHLNAKHGVLEEISLPAVLQKLGLTHEQFVDLCILLGCDYCDKIRGLGPKKALKLLQEHGSIERILEGPCREKYPSPANWQLEETRRLFLQPEVAEPSQVLLEWREPDEEKLVQFLAHEKHMNETRVRRRMEKWRETRLKRAQPQGPIPVIRSSPRQRKMSEFFRVKKHPCKETKTQRGRKRQKRQQETVLGT
;
A
#
# COMPACT_ATOMS: atom_id res chain seq x y z
N MET A 1 -4.84 14.68 -8.28
CA MET A 1 -5.01 15.83 -7.35
C MET A 1 -4.52 17.08 -8.07
N PRO A 2 -5.14 18.25 -7.88
CA PRO A 2 -4.63 19.48 -8.48
C PRO A 2 -3.20 19.77 -7.99
N LYS A 3 -2.30 20.14 -8.91
CA LYS A 3 -0.94 20.56 -8.57
C LYS A 3 -1.01 21.86 -7.78
N ILE A 4 -0.31 21.92 -6.66
CA ILE A 4 -0.15 23.10 -5.83
C ILE A 4 1.24 23.61 -6.14
N ILE A 5 1.29 24.75 -6.82
CA ILE A 5 2.52 25.34 -7.31
C ILE A 5 2.87 26.50 -6.37
N ASN A 6 4.11 26.56 -5.90
CA ASN A 6 4.59 27.67 -5.10
C ASN A 6 4.90 28.90 -5.99
N ARG A 7 5.27 30.02 -5.36
CA ARG A 7 5.60 31.26 -6.09
C ARG A 7 6.78 31.16 -7.06
N HIS A 8 7.56 30.08 -7.01
CA HIS A 8 8.71 29.80 -7.89
C HIS A 8 8.40 28.74 -8.95
N GLY A 9 7.12 28.40 -9.18
CA GLY A 9 6.75 27.42 -10.20
C GLY A 9 6.96 25.95 -9.78
N GLN A 10 7.35 25.68 -8.54
CA GLN A 10 7.62 24.31 -8.07
C GLN A 10 6.35 23.64 -7.55
N ASN A 11 6.15 22.37 -7.94
CA ASN A 11 5.06 21.54 -7.44
C ASN A 11 5.34 21.06 -6.00
N ILE A 12 4.64 21.63 -5.02
CA ILE A 12 4.77 21.32 -3.59
C ILE A 12 3.65 20.40 -3.08
N SER A 13 2.76 19.91 -3.96
CA SER A 13 1.68 18.98 -3.57
C SER A 13 2.15 17.75 -2.79
N PRO A 14 3.25 17.06 -3.17
CA PRO A 14 3.72 15.89 -2.43
C PRO A 14 4.11 16.24 -1.00
N LEU A 15 4.88 17.32 -0.81
CA LEU A 15 5.35 17.77 0.50
C LEU A 15 4.20 18.21 1.40
N GLN A 16 3.28 19.00 0.85
CA GLN A 16 2.09 19.41 1.59
C GLN A 16 1.26 18.19 2.00
N GLY A 17 1.12 17.19 1.11
CA GLY A 17 0.47 15.93 1.40
C GLY A 17 1.13 15.17 2.54
N ILE A 18 2.45 15.02 2.53
CA ILE A 18 3.20 14.34 3.60
C ILE A 18 3.04 15.09 4.92
N PHE A 19 3.18 16.42 4.93
CA PHE A 19 3.07 17.24 6.14
C PHE A 19 1.71 17.07 6.82
N TYR A 20 0.61 17.36 6.11
CA TYR A 20 -0.72 17.34 6.72
C TYR A 20 -1.14 15.93 7.15
N ARG A 21 -0.78 14.90 6.37
CA ARG A 21 -1.10 13.50 6.69
C ARG A 21 -0.31 13.00 7.89
N THR A 22 0.99 13.24 7.92
CA THR A 22 1.84 12.85 9.04
C THR A 22 1.36 13.51 10.33
N MET A 23 1.08 14.82 10.29
CA MET A 23 0.48 15.52 11.42
C MET A 23 -0.85 14.91 11.85
N HIS A 24 -1.71 14.51 10.92
CA HIS A 24 -2.97 13.85 11.25
C HIS A 24 -2.78 12.50 11.93
N LEU A 25 -1.80 11.70 11.49
CA LEU A 25 -1.45 10.44 12.15
C LEU A 25 -0.93 10.68 13.57
N LEU A 26 0.00 11.64 13.73
CA LEU A 26 0.58 12.01 15.03
C LEU A 26 -0.48 12.56 16.00
N GLU A 27 -1.41 13.40 15.54
CA GLU A 27 -2.57 13.88 16.31
C GLU A 27 -3.42 12.74 16.85
N ASN A 28 -3.50 11.64 16.09
CA ASN A 28 -4.24 10.44 16.46
C ASN A 28 -3.38 9.41 17.22
N SER A 29 -2.17 9.77 17.64
CA SER A 29 -1.23 8.87 18.34
C SER A 29 -0.88 7.62 17.53
N ILE A 30 -0.95 7.74 16.20
CA ILE A 30 -0.40 6.76 15.26
C ILE A 30 1.05 7.18 15.01
N ARG A 31 1.97 6.23 15.14
CA ARG A 31 3.40 6.42 14.92
C ARG A 31 3.79 5.89 13.54
N PRO A 32 3.82 6.73 12.49
CA PRO A 32 4.20 6.28 11.17
C PRO A 32 5.71 6.06 11.08
N VAL A 33 6.12 5.06 10.29
CA VAL A 33 7.47 4.93 9.74
C VAL A 33 7.32 5.06 8.23
N PHE A 34 8.10 5.93 7.60
CA PHE A 34 8.11 6.01 6.14
C PHE A 34 9.19 5.08 5.59
N VAL A 35 8.91 4.42 4.47
CA VAL A 35 9.90 3.61 3.76
C VAL A 35 10.00 4.17 2.35
N PHE A 36 11.21 4.54 1.94
CA PHE A 36 11.47 5.05 0.60
C PHE A 36 12.04 3.94 -0.28
N ASP A 37 11.58 3.87 -1.53
CA ASP A 37 12.10 2.95 -2.53
C ASP A 37 13.60 3.15 -2.76
N GLY A 38 14.28 2.03 -3.01
CA GLY A 38 15.67 1.95 -3.44
C GLY A 38 15.78 1.76 -4.95
N LYS A 39 16.74 0.94 -5.36
CA LYS A 39 16.93 0.63 -6.79
C LYS A 39 15.81 -0.34 -7.23
N PRO A 40 15.04 -0.01 -8.28
CA PRO A 40 14.03 -0.93 -8.78
C PRO A 40 14.68 -2.22 -9.28
N PRO A 41 14.01 -3.37 -9.14
CA PRO A 41 14.51 -4.64 -9.63
C PRO A 41 14.53 -4.65 -11.16
N ASP A 42 15.48 -5.38 -11.75
CA ASP A 42 15.67 -5.39 -13.21
C ASP A 42 14.42 -5.87 -13.96
N LEU A 43 13.67 -6.80 -13.35
CA LEU A 43 12.38 -7.31 -13.82
C LEU A 43 11.34 -6.19 -14.07
N LYS A 44 11.42 -5.08 -13.32
CA LYS A 44 10.45 -3.96 -13.39
C LYS A 44 10.82 -2.93 -14.47
N GLN A 45 12.03 -2.99 -15.04
CA GLN A 45 12.51 -1.99 -16.01
C GLN A 45 11.60 -1.85 -17.22
N ALA A 46 11.10 -2.96 -17.77
CA ALA A 46 10.20 -2.95 -18.93
C ALA A 46 8.87 -2.25 -18.63
N VAL A 47 8.32 -2.44 -17.42
CA VAL A 47 7.08 -1.77 -16.99
C VAL A 47 7.34 -0.29 -16.73
N LEU A 48 8.47 0.08 -16.13
CA LEU A 48 8.86 1.47 -15.93
C LEU A 48 9.03 2.22 -17.24
N ALA A 49 9.67 1.60 -18.25
CA ALA A 49 9.81 2.17 -19.58
C ALA A 49 8.44 2.38 -20.25
N LYS A 50 7.53 1.41 -20.15
CA LYS A 50 6.14 1.55 -20.64
C LYS A 50 5.41 2.69 -19.94
N ARG A 51 5.52 2.81 -18.61
CA ARG A 51 4.90 3.89 -17.82
C ARG A 51 5.46 5.26 -18.21
N ALA A 52 6.77 5.36 -18.44
CA ALA A 52 7.42 6.58 -18.91
C ALA A 52 6.90 7.01 -20.29
N ALA A 53 6.84 6.07 -21.25
CA ALA A 53 6.32 6.36 -22.60
C ALA A 53 4.85 6.80 -22.59
N ILE A 54 4.01 6.19 -21.75
CA ILE A 54 2.60 6.59 -21.58
C ILE A 54 2.51 8.00 -20.98
N ALA A 55 3.35 8.32 -19.99
CA ALA A 55 3.38 9.64 -19.38
C ALA A 55 3.81 10.72 -20.38
N GLU A 56 4.80 10.42 -21.23
CA GLU A 56 5.27 11.31 -22.29
C GLU A 56 4.19 11.54 -23.36
N THR A 57 3.51 10.47 -23.80
CA THR A 57 2.39 10.57 -24.75
C THR A 57 1.23 11.40 -24.18
N THR A 58 0.91 11.22 -22.89
CA THR A 58 -0.15 11.99 -22.22
C THR A 58 0.22 13.47 -22.07
N ARG A 59 1.51 13.78 -21.93
CA ARG A 59 2.04 15.16 -21.91
C ARG A 59 2.06 15.79 -23.31
N GLY A 60 2.43 15.04 -24.35
CA GLY A 60 2.44 15.50 -25.75
C GLY A 60 1.06 15.58 -26.41
N GLY A 61 0.06 14.86 -25.88
CA GLY A 61 -1.32 14.86 -26.39
C GLY A 61 -2.17 16.09 -26.04
N ALA A 62 -1.64 17.02 -25.25
CA ALA A 62 -2.33 18.28 -24.92
C ALA A 62 -2.25 19.35 -26.03
N GLY A 63 -1.60 19.06 -27.16
CA GLY A 63 -1.62 19.92 -28.32
C GLY A 63 -1.03 19.23 -29.54
N LYS A 64 -1.89 18.62 -30.37
CA LYS A 64 -1.67 18.42 -31.82
C LYS A 64 -2.92 17.80 -32.45
N GLY A 65 -3.85 18.67 -32.86
CA GLY A 65 -4.59 18.41 -34.08
C GLY A 65 -3.60 18.44 -35.25
N ALA A 66 -3.68 17.45 -36.13
CA ALA A 66 -2.77 17.27 -37.24
C ALA A 66 -2.76 18.46 -38.22
N GLN A 67 -1.58 18.94 -38.59
CA GLN A 67 -1.22 19.21 -39.99
C GLN A 67 0.29 19.42 -40.18
N ASP A 68 0.86 18.48 -40.95
CA ASP A 68 1.90 18.55 -41.97
C ASP A 68 3.13 19.49 -41.89
N SER A 69 4.27 18.81 -42.07
CA SER A 69 5.43 19.15 -42.91
C SER A 69 6.61 20.00 -42.37
N CYS A 70 7.76 19.31 -42.37
CA CYS A 70 9.13 19.76 -42.68
C CYS A 70 10.01 20.49 -41.62
N PRO A 71 11.35 20.36 -41.78
CA PRO A 71 12.34 20.31 -40.70
C PRO A 71 13.05 21.66 -40.48
N TRP A 72 13.70 21.80 -39.32
CA TRP A 72 14.37 23.00 -38.82
C TRP A 72 13.44 24.05 -38.19
N SER A 73 13.29 23.96 -36.87
CA SER A 73 13.15 25.15 -36.03
C SER A 73 13.60 24.80 -34.61
N THR A 74 14.86 25.13 -34.35
CA THR A 74 15.45 25.18 -33.02
C THR A 74 14.99 26.47 -32.34
N GLN A 75 13.93 26.42 -31.54
CA GLN A 75 13.65 27.40 -30.49
C GLN A 75 12.98 26.70 -29.29
N PRO A 76 13.35 27.05 -28.05
CA PRO A 76 13.01 26.27 -26.86
C PRO A 76 11.56 26.54 -26.44
N GLU A 77 10.80 25.46 -26.19
CA GLU A 77 9.48 25.54 -25.57
C GLU A 77 9.62 25.94 -24.09
N ASP A 78 8.66 26.73 -23.60
CA ASP A 78 8.62 27.39 -22.29
C ASP A 78 9.11 26.55 -21.08
N PRO A 79 9.99 27.08 -20.19
CA PRO A 79 10.59 26.33 -19.07
C PRO A 79 9.69 26.20 -17.82
N ALA A 80 8.39 26.48 -17.91
CA ALA A 80 7.57 26.83 -16.74
C ALA A 80 6.82 25.67 -16.03
N SER A 81 7.14 24.39 -16.27
CA SER A 81 6.64 23.31 -15.40
C SER A 81 7.40 21.97 -15.53
N GLU A 82 8.72 22.00 -15.47
CA GLU A 82 9.44 20.75 -15.19
C GLU A 82 9.13 20.34 -13.73
N ASP A 83 8.35 19.25 -13.55
CA ASP A 83 8.18 18.66 -12.23
C ASP A 83 9.59 18.40 -11.67
N PRO A 84 9.91 18.85 -10.44
CA PRO A 84 11.25 18.73 -9.90
C PRO A 84 11.68 17.26 -9.91
N PRO A 85 12.98 17.00 -10.16
CA PRO A 85 13.46 15.63 -10.31
C PRO A 85 13.15 14.82 -9.06
N GLN A 86 12.87 13.53 -9.24
CA GLN A 86 12.35 12.64 -8.19
C GLN A 86 13.25 12.62 -6.94
N TRP A 87 14.57 12.72 -7.12
CA TRP A 87 15.53 12.80 -6.01
C TRP A 87 15.34 14.04 -5.12
N LEU A 88 14.95 15.18 -5.70
CA LEU A 88 14.73 16.42 -4.96
C LEU A 88 13.45 16.30 -4.11
N GLN A 89 12.40 15.69 -4.67
CA GLN A 89 11.17 15.41 -3.93
C GLN A 89 11.40 14.43 -2.78
N LYS A 90 12.27 13.42 -2.98
CA LYS A 90 12.69 12.49 -1.93
C LYS A 90 13.43 13.21 -0.80
N ARG A 91 14.48 13.97 -1.12
CA ARG A 91 15.26 14.72 -0.13
C ARG A 91 14.40 15.71 0.66
N ASP A 92 13.49 16.40 -0.01
CA ASP A 92 12.57 17.32 0.65
C ASP A 92 11.62 16.58 1.61
N SER A 93 11.20 15.37 1.25
CA SER A 93 10.37 14.51 2.09
C SER A 93 11.15 14.03 3.32
N GLU A 94 12.39 13.60 3.15
CA GLU A 94 13.30 13.19 4.25
C GLU A 94 13.57 14.36 5.22
N THR A 95 13.80 15.55 4.67
CA THR A 95 14.00 16.78 5.46
C THR A 95 12.75 17.09 6.28
N LEU A 96 11.57 17.06 5.66
CA LEU A 96 10.29 17.26 6.34
C LEU A 96 10.07 16.23 7.46
N LEU A 97 10.29 14.94 7.21
CA LEU A 97 10.12 13.88 8.20
C LEU A 97 11.08 14.05 9.38
N SER A 98 12.32 14.45 9.09
CA SER A 98 13.33 14.76 10.12
C SER A 98 12.88 15.93 11.00
N CYS A 99 12.36 17.00 10.41
CA CYS A 99 11.80 18.13 11.16
C CYS A 99 10.55 17.74 11.97
N LEU A 100 9.75 16.78 11.50
CA LEU A 100 8.60 16.23 12.23
C LEU A 100 9.00 15.21 13.32
N GLY A 101 10.28 14.84 13.44
CA GLY A 101 10.73 13.81 14.36
C GLY A 101 10.21 12.40 14.01
N VAL A 102 9.92 12.14 12.73
CA VAL A 102 9.39 10.85 12.25
C VAL A 102 10.49 10.04 11.56
N PRO A 103 10.71 8.78 11.96
CA PRO A 103 11.74 7.94 11.36
C PRO A 103 11.34 7.53 9.94
N TYR A 104 12.34 7.38 9.08
CA TYR A 104 12.20 6.79 7.77
C TYR A 104 13.32 5.78 7.51
N VAL A 105 13.03 4.83 6.62
CA VAL A 105 13.93 3.74 6.24
C VAL A 105 14.15 3.79 4.74
N GLN A 106 15.39 3.57 4.33
CA GLN A 106 15.72 3.38 2.93
C GLN A 106 15.62 1.90 2.58
N ALA A 107 14.69 1.53 1.71
CA ALA A 107 14.65 0.18 1.17
C ALA A 107 15.82 -0.04 0.19
N PRO A 108 16.40 -1.25 0.12
CA PRO A 108 17.37 -1.61 -0.93
C PRO A 108 16.71 -1.63 -2.31
N SER A 109 15.48 -2.15 -2.37
CA SER A 109 14.65 -2.22 -3.56
C SER A 109 13.24 -1.70 -3.29
N GLU A 110 12.19 -2.52 -3.40
CA GLU A 110 10.80 -2.11 -3.20
C GLU A 110 10.47 -1.78 -1.72
N ALA A 111 9.83 -0.64 -1.49
CA ALA A 111 9.42 -0.20 -0.16
C ALA A 111 8.38 -1.13 0.47
N GLU A 112 7.44 -1.67 -0.31
CA GLU A 112 6.42 -2.61 0.15
C GLU A 112 7.02 -3.88 0.74
N ALA A 113 8.11 -4.36 0.14
CA ALA A 113 8.83 -5.53 0.63
C ALA A 113 9.48 -5.26 1.99
N THR A 114 10.15 -4.12 2.14
CA THR A 114 10.74 -3.70 3.42
C THR A 114 9.65 -3.45 4.48
N CYS A 115 8.51 -2.85 4.09
CA CYS A 115 7.36 -2.72 4.99
C CYS A 115 6.85 -4.09 5.46
N ALA A 116 6.69 -5.04 4.54
CA ALA A 116 6.26 -6.40 4.89
C ALA A 116 7.22 -7.08 5.87
N ALA A 117 8.54 -6.90 5.68
CA ALA A 117 9.56 -7.42 6.61
C ALA A 117 9.48 -6.77 8.00
N LEU A 118 9.28 -5.45 8.08
CA LEU A 118 9.10 -4.75 9.37
C LEU A 118 7.83 -5.20 10.11
N VAL A 119 6.74 -5.48 9.39
CA VAL A 119 5.51 -5.99 10.01
C VAL A 119 5.67 -7.45 10.45
N LYS A 120 6.29 -8.31 9.62
CA LYS A 120 6.58 -9.72 9.95
C LYS A 120 7.47 -9.85 11.20
N SER A 121 8.45 -8.97 11.34
CA SER A 121 9.39 -8.95 12.48
C SER A 121 8.84 -8.27 13.74
N GLY A 122 7.63 -7.70 13.70
CA GLY A 122 6.98 -7.07 14.84
C GLY A 122 7.40 -5.62 15.13
N HIS A 123 8.25 -5.02 14.29
CA HIS A 123 8.64 -3.60 14.41
C HIS A 123 7.49 -2.65 14.04
N ALA A 124 6.58 -3.09 13.17
CA ALA A 124 5.39 -2.37 12.78
C ALA A 124 4.12 -3.24 12.91
N SER A 125 2.97 -2.60 13.13
CA SER A 125 1.68 -3.31 13.27
C SER A 125 1.00 -3.64 11.94
N CYS A 126 1.32 -2.91 10.89
CA CYS A 126 0.65 -2.98 9.59
C CYS A 126 1.44 -2.19 8.53
N THR A 127 1.30 -2.59 7.28
CA THR A 127 1.79 -1.86 6.10
C THR A 127 0.70 -0.94 5.59
N ALA A 128 1.08 0.27 5.20
CA ALA A 128 0.20 1.34 4.77
C ALA A 128 0.54 1.71 3.32
N THR A 129 -0.15 1.14 2.34
CA THR A 129 0.06 1.44 0.91
C THR A 129 -1.21 1.20 0.13
N GLU A 130 -1.38 1.90 -1.00
CA GLU A 130 -2.46 1.60 -1.93
C GLU A 130 -2.12 0.40 -2.84
N ASP A 131 -0.83 0.03 -2.91
CA ASP A 131 -0.34 -1.09 -3.72
C ASP A 131 -0.67 -2.44 -3.05
N LEU A 132 -1.26 -3.35 -3.82
CA LEU A 132 -1.62 -4.68 -3.33
C LEU A 132 -0.45 -5.65 -3.37
N ASP A 133 0.65 -5.31 -4.05
CA ASP A 133 1.86 -6.15 -4.13
C ASP A 133 2.55 -6.31 -2.77
N ALA A 134 2.21 -5.47 -1.78
CA ALA A 134 2.58 -5.69 -0.38
C ALA A 134 2.10 -7.06 0.16
N LEU A 135 0.99 -7.60 -0.32
CA LEU A 135 0.46 -8.91 0.11
C LEU A 135 1.33 -10.08 -0.35
N PRO A 136 1.72 -10.23 -1.64
CA PRO A 136 2.64 -11.27 -2.07
C PRO A 136 4.05 -11.15 -1.47
N PHE A 137 4.54 -9.94 -1.13
CA PHE A 137 5.74 -9.78 -0.28
C PHE A 137 5.55 -10.29 1.18
N GLY A 138 4.32 -10.60 1.55
CA GLY A 138 3.94 -11.24 2.80
C GLY A 138 3.52 -10.26 3.90
N SER A 139 3.11 -9.05 3.56
CA SER A 139 2.53 -8.13 4.54
C SER A 139 1.30 -8.77 5.21
N VAL A 140 1.44 -9.12 6.50
CA VAL A 140 0.38 -9.84 7.22
C VAL A 140 -0.87 -8.99 7.46
N ARG A 141 -0.71 -7.66 7.49
CA ARG A 141 -1.80 -6.69 7.64
C ARG A 141 -1.52 -5.47 6.77
N LEU A 142 -2.31 -5.31 5.71
CA LEU A 142 -2.24 -4.18 4.79
C LEU A 142 -3.40 -3.22 5.04
N LEU A 143 -3.12 -1.92 4.99
CA LEU A 143 -4.09 -0.85 5.06
C LEU A 143 -4.10 -0.02 3.79
N ARG A 144 -5.30 0.25 3.30
CA ARG A 144 -5.55 1.06 2.11
C ARG A 144 -6.52 2.19 2.43
N HIS A 145 -6.49 3.22 1.59
CA HIS A 145 -7.31 4.43 1.71
C HIS A 145 -7.06 5.25 2.97
N LEU A 146 -5.80 5.35 3.41
CA LEU A 146 -5.40 6.24 4.52
C LEU A 146 -5.75 7.72 4.28
N ASN A 147 -6.01 8.08 3.02
CA ASN A 147 -6.37 9.43 2.58
C ASN A 147 -7.88 9.68 2.50
N ALA A 148 -8.74 8.71 2.86
CA ALA A 148 -10.17 8.80 2.60
C ALA A 148 -10.83 9.94 3.38
N LYS A 149 -11.16 11.04 2.66
CA LYS A 149 -12.07 12.11 3.11
C LYS A 149 -13.43 11.58 3.63
N HIS A 150 -13.75 10.32 3.34
CA HIS A 150 -15.00 9.64 3.68
C HIS A 150 -14.86 8.59 4.81
N GLY A 151 -13.71 8.52 5.49
CA GLY A 151 -13.58 7.85 6.79
C GLY A 151 -13.66 6.31 6.81
N VAL A 152 -13.48 5.64 5.67
CA VAL A 152 -13.43 4.17 5.62
C VAL A 152 -12.02 3.72 5.28
N LEU A 153 -11.33 3.19 6.29
CA LEU A 153 -10.05 2.50 6.15
C LEU A 153 -10.32 1.04 5.75
N GLU A 154 -9.65 0.58 4.70
CA GLU A 154 -9.69 -0.83 4.30
C GLU A 154 -8.52 -1.57 4.94
N GLU A 155 -8.81 -2.65 5.68
CA GLU A 155 -7.80 -3.53 6.26
C GLU A 155 -7.90 -4.91 5.61
N ILE A 156 -6.78 -5.38 5.07
CA ILE A 156 -6.63 -6.70 4.46
C ILE A 156 -5.67 -7.52 5.32
N SER A 157 -6.14 -8.66 5.80
CA SER A 157 -5.34 -9.65 6.55
C SER A 157 -4.92 -10.76 5.60
N LEU A 158 -3.61 -10.88 5.33
CA LEU A 158 -3.07 -11.95 4.50
C LEU A 158 -3.43 -13.34 5.05
N PRO A 159 -3.29 -13.65 6.36
CA PRO A 159 -3.73 -14.94 6.91
C PRO A 159 -5.21 -15.25 6.63
N ALA A 160 -6.10 -14.25 6.72
CA ALA A 160 -7.51 -14.44 6.43
C ALA A 160 -7.78 -14.64 4.93
N VAL A 161 -6.99 -14.01 4.05
CA VAL A 161 -7.04 -14.22 2.61
C VAL A 161 -6.59 -15.64 2.26
N LEU A 162 -5.43 -16.07 2.77
CA LEU A 162 -4.89 -17.41 2.56
C LEU A 162 -5.87 -18.49 3.03
N GLN A 163 -6.45 -18.32 4.23
CA GLN A 163 -7.44 -19.25 4.77
C GLN A 163 -8.71 -19.33 3.91
N LYS A 164 -9.23 -18.19 3.45
CA LYS A 164 -10.44 -18.16 2.62
C LYS A 164 -10.23 -18.75 1.22
N LEU A 165 -9.03 -18.58 0.67
CA LEU A 165 -8.66 -19.12 -0.64
C LEU A 165 -8.15 -20.56 -0.55
N GLY A 166 -7.82 -21.06 0.64
CA GLY A 166 -7.23 -22.39 0.83
C GLY A 166 -5.86 -22.53 0.16
N LEU A 167 -5.05 -21.47 0.20
CA LEU A 167 -3.73 -21.41 -0.45
C LEU A 167 -2.62 -21.23 0.59
N THR A 168 -1.44 -21.78 0.30
CA THR A 168 -0.19 -21.39 0.97
C THR A 168 0.27 -20.01 0.51
N HIS A 169 1.24 -19.39 1.19
CA HIS A 169 1.79 -18.10 0.75
C HIS A 169 2.50 -18.22 -0.61
N GLU A 170 3.23 -19.31 -0.86
CA GLU A 170 3.86 -19.59 -2.15
C GLU A 170 2.83 -19.70 -3.29
N GLN A 171 1.74 -20.43 -3.05
CA GLN A 171 0.63 -20.51 -4.00
C GLN A 171 -0.06 -19.16 -4.18
N PHE A 172 -0.15 -18.34 -3.13
CA PHE A 172 -0.70 -17.00 -3.27
C PHE A 172 0.19 -16.10 -4.14
N VAL A 173 1.51 -16.24 -4.06
CA VAL A 173 2.45 -15.57 -4.97
C VAL A 173 2.22 -16.04 -6.41
N ASP A 174 2.09 -17.34 -6.64
CA ASP A 174 1.75 -17.90 -7.97
C ASP A 174 0.43 -17.31 -8.50
N LEU A 175 -0.58 -17.21 -7.64
CA LEU A 175 -1.85 -16.59 -8.01
C LEU A 175 -1.63 -15.13 -8.43
N CYS A 176 -0.89 -14.34 -7.67
CA CYS A 176 -0.58 -12.94 -8.01
C CYS A 176 0.15 -12.83 -9.36
N ILE A 177 1.11 -13.72 -9.63
CA ILE A 177 1.82 -13.78 -10.92
C ILE A 177 0.85 -14.09 -12.07
N LEU A 178 -0.05 -15.06 -11.90
CA LEU A 178 -1.06 -15.42 -12.91
C LEU A 178 -2.07 -14.29 -13.18
N LEU A 179 -2.43 -13.50 -12.16
CA LEU A 179 -3.30 -12.33 -12.29
C LEU A 179 -2.62 -11.18 -13.04
N GLY A 180 -1.29 -11.17 -13.03
CA GLY A 180 -0.43 -10.14 -13.60
C GLY A 180 0.17 -9.26 -12.50
N CYS A 181 1.49 -9.13 -12.54
CA CYS A 181 2.27 -8.27 -11.65
C CYS A 181 3.18 -7.36 -12.48
N ASP A 182 3.91 -6.47 -11.82
CA ASP A 182 4.82 -5.51 -12.47
C ASP A 182 6.17 -6.13 -12.93
N TYR A 183 6.44 -7.40 -12.61
CA TYR A 183 7.77 -8.01 -12.76
C TYR A 183 7.86 -9.03 -13.90
N CYS A 184 6.74 -9.56 -14.40
CA CYS A 184 6.76 -10.49 -15.53
C CYS A 184 5.46 -10.41 -16.35
N ASP A 185 5.51 -10.98 -17.55
CA ASP A 185 4.32 -11.16 -18.37
C ASP A 185 3.31 -12.13 -17.73
N LYS A 186 2.06 -12.05 -18.19
CA LYS A 186 0.97 -12.92 -17.75
C LYS A 186 0.46 -13.82 -18.86
N ILE A 187 -0.13 -14.95 -18.48
CA ILE A 187 -0.80 -15.87 -19.40
C ILE A 187 -2.03 -15.20 -20.01
N ARG A 188 -2.07 -15.09 -21.34
CA ARG A 188 -3.20 -14.47 -22.05
C ARG A 188 -4.43 -15.38 -21.97
N GLY A 189 -5.62 -14.77 -21.81
CA GLY A 189 -6.89 -15.48 -21.74
C GLY A 189 -7.17 -16.21 -20.41
N LEU A 190 -6.26 -16.13 -19.43
CA LEU A 190 -6.48 -16.68 -18.11
C LEU A 190 -6.99 -15.59 -17.15
N GLY A 191 -8.28 -15.66 -16.81
CA GLY A 191 -8.92 -14.70 -15.90
C GLY A 191 -8.84 -15.10 -14.42
N PRO A 192 -9.14 -14.18 -13.48
CA PRO A 192 -8.90 -14.39 -12.05
C PRO A 192 -9.58 -15.62 -11.43
N LYS A 193 -10.86 -15.82 -11.71
CA LYS A 193 -11.63 -16.97 -11.20
C LYS A 193 -11.05 -18.30 -11.69
N LYS A 194 -10.55 -18.31 -12.93
CA LYS A 194 -10.01 -19.52 -13.55
C LYS A 194 -8.58 -19.79 -13.07
N ALA A 195 -7.75 -18.77 -12.94
CA ALA A 195 -6.43 -18.87 -12.36
C ALA A 195 -6.50 -19.48 -10.94
N LEU A 196 -7.38 -18.96 -10.09
CA LEU A 196 -7.59 -19.50 -8.75
C LEU A 196 -8.00 -20.98 -8.76
N LYS A 197 -9.00 -21.34 -9.59
CA LYS A 197 -9.48 -22.72 -9.69
C LYS A 197 -8.38 -23.68 -10.14
N LEU A 198 -7.66 -23.34 -11.20
CA LEU A 198 -6.56 -24.16 -11.72
C LEU A 198 -5.44 -24.30 -10.69
N LEU A 199 -5.12 -23.23 -9.95
CA LEU A 199 -4.09 -23.30 -8.93
C LEU A 199 -4.50 -24.15 -7.72
N GLN A 200 -5.77 -24.13 -7.33
CA GLN A 200 -6.31 -25.02 -6.31
C GLN A 200 -6.32 -26.50 -6.75
N GLU A 201 -6.53 -26.77 -8.04
CA GLU A 201 -6.56 -28.13 -8.60
C GLU A 201 -5.17 -28.71 -8.81
N HIS A 202 -4.24 -27.92 -9.35
CA HIS A 202 -2.92 -28.39 -9.78
C HIS A 202 -1.80 -28.10 -8.76
N GLY A 203 -1.95 -27.04 -7.95
CA GLY A 203 -1.05 -26.68 -6.86
C GLY A 203 0.13 -25.77 -7.21
N SER A 204 0.58 -25.73 -8.47
CA SER A 204 1.64 -24.82 -8.95
C SER A 204 1.44 -24.43 -10.42
N ILE A 205 2.07 -23.32 -10.85
CA ILE A 205 2.00 -22.86 -12.25
C ILE A 205 2.54 -23.90 -13.23
N GLU A 206 3.61 -24.62 -12.88
CA GLU A 206 4.23 -25.67 -13.70
C GLU A 206 3.20 -26.74 -14.06
N ARG A 207 2.47 -27.23 -13.05
CA ARG A 207 1.46 -28.28 -13.23
C ARG A 207 0.21 -27.78 -13.96
N ILE A 208 -0.09 -26.48 -13.91
CA ILE A 208 -1.14 -25.86 -14.74
C ILE A 208 -0.71 -25.87 -16.22
N LEU A 209 0.58 -25.68 -16.48
CA LEU A 209 1.15 -25.69 -17.83
C LEU A 209 1.51 -27.10 -18.35
N GLU A 210 1.23 -28.13 -17.56
CA GLU A 210 1.31 -29.53 -17.99
C GLU A 210 -0.03 -29.98 -18.60
N GLY A 211 0.04 -30.71 -19.72
CA GLY A 211 -1.13 -31.33 -20.35
C GLY A 211 -2.03 -30.37 -21.17
N PRO A 212 -3.36 -30.63 -21.26
CA PRO A 212 -4.25 -29.96 -22.20
C PRO A 212 -4.47 -28.46 -21.91
N CYS A 213 -4.10 -28.00 -20.72
CA CYS A 213 -4.10 -26.59 -20.37
C CYS A 213 -3.04 -25.79 -21.12
N ARG A 214 -1.90 -26.40 -21.51
CA ARG A 214 -0.81 -25.73 -22.23
C ARG A 214 -1.22 -25.21 -23.60
N GLU A 215 -2.00 -25.99 -24.33
CA GLU A 215 -2.50 -25.61 -25.67
C GLU A 215 -3.46 -24.42 -25.58
N LYS A 216 -4.28 -24.40 -24.54
CA LYS A 216 -5.26 -23.33 -24.30
C LYS A 216 -4.63 -22.07 -23.71
N TYR A 217 -3.57 -22.24 -22.93
CA TYR A 217 -2.90 -21.21 -22.14
C TYR A 217 -1.39 -21.27 -22.35
N PRO A 218 -0.90 -20.85 -23.53
CA PRO A 218 0.54 -20.85 -23.79
C PRO A 218 1.26 -19.89 -22.84
N SER A 219 2.40 -20.33 -22.31
CA SER A 219 3.27 -19.48 -21.50
C SER A 219 3.87 -18.35 -22.35
N PRO A 220 4.11 -17.16 -21.77
CA PRO A 220 4.86 -16.10 -22.44
C PRO A 220 6.25 -16.58 -22.89
N ALA A 221 6.78 -15.99 -23.96
CA ALA A 221 8.16 -16.20 -24.36
C ALA A 221 9.11 -15.59 -23.31
N ASN A 222 10.19 -16.31 -22.95
CA ASN A 222 11.17 -15.88 -21.94
C ASN A 222 10.52 -15.51 -20.59
N TRP A 223 9.56 -16.30 -20.13
CA TRP A 223 8.82 -15.99 -18.91
C TRP A 223 9.72 -16.08 -17.67
N GLN A 224 9.98 -14.92 -17.04
CA GLN A 224 10.82 -14.75 -15.84
C GLN A 224 10.10 -15.20 -14.55
N LEU A 225 9.51 -16.39 -14.58
CA LEU A 225 8.63 -16.89 -13.53
C LEU A 225 9.40 -17.12 -12.22
N GLU A 226 10.52 -17.83 -12.28
CA GLU A 226 11.31 -18.18 -11.10
C GLU A 226 11.95 -16.95 -10.45
N GLU A 227 12.46 -16.03 -11.26
CA GLU A 227 13.03 -14.78 -10.78
C GLU A 227 11.95 -13.92 -10.09
N THR A 228 10.74 -13.89 -10.65
CA THR A 228 9.61 -13.17 -10.04
C THR A 228 9.14 -13.80 -8.73
N ARG A 229 9.08 -15.14 -8.65
CA ARG A 229 8.81 -15.84 -7.40
C ARG A 229 9.84 -15.53 -6.34
N ARG A 230 11.12 -15.61 -6.70
CA ARG A 230 12.22 -15.29 -5.80
C ARG A 230 12.14 -13.85 -5.30
N LEU A 231 11.78 -12.90 -6.17
CA LEU A 231 11.57 -11.51 -5.80
C LEU A 231 10.49 -11.35 -4.72
N PHE A 232 9.35 -12.04 -4.83
CA PHE A 232 8.28 -11.94 -3.82
C PHE A 232 8.58 -12.71 -2.53
N LEU A 233 9.17 -13.90 -2.63
CA LEU A 233 9.40 -14.79 -1.50
C LEU A 233 10.68 -14.47 -0.72
N GLN A 234 11.71 -13.98 -1.42
CA GLN A 234 13.02 -13.63 -0.87
C GLN A 234 13.46 -12.23 -1.37
N PRO A 235 12.66 -11.18 -1.09
CA PRO A 235 13.00 -9.82 -1.53
C PRO A 235 14.25 -9.29 -0.82
N GLU A 236 14.97 -8.40 -1.50
CA GLU A 236 16.00 -7.58 -0.87
C GLU A 236 15.34 -6.50 -0.01
N VAL A 237 15.50 -6.59 1.31
CA VAL A 237 14.84 -5.72 2.29
C VAL A 237 15.83 -5.14 3.27
N ALA A 238 15.52 -3.98 3.86
CA ALA A 238 16.30 -3.47 4.96
C ALA A 238 16.17 -4.42 6.16
N GLU A 239 17.30 -4.84 6.73
CA GLU A 239 17.36 -5.79 7.84
C GLU A 239 16.63 -5.22 9.07
N PRO A 240 15.50 -5.80 9.51
CA PRO A 240 14.69 -5.22 10.58
C PRO A 240 15.46 -5.04 11.90
N SER A 241 16.43 -5.92 12.17
CA SER A 241 17.28 -5.88 13.36
C SER A 241 18.21 -4.66 13.42
N GLN A 242 18.54 -4.08 12.27
CA GLN A 242 19.43 -2.91 12.14
C GLN A 242 18.64 -1.60 12.08
N VAL A 243 17.32 -1.67 11.89
CA VAL A 243 16.46 -0.50 11.76
C VAL A 243 16.13 0.06 13.14
N LEU A 244 16.74 1.18 13.50
CA LEU A 244 16.42 1.93 14.72
C LEU A 244 15.24 2.89 14.46
N LEU A 245 14.09 2.59 15.06
CA LEU A 245 12.88 3.41 14.92
C LEU A 245 12.70 4.33 16.14
N GLU A 246 13.13 5.59 16.00
CA GLU A 246 12.96 6.62 17.02
C GLU A 246 12.01 7.72 16.55
N TRP A 247 10.99 8.01 17.36
CA TRP A 247 10.13 9.17 17.19
C TRP A 247 10.54 10.26 18.16
N ARG A 248 10.73 11.47 17.66
CA ARG A 248 11.12 12.65 18.42
C ARG A 248 10.01 13.69 18.38
N GLU A 249 10.11 14.70 19.24
CA GLU A 249 9.22 15.85 19.18
C GLU A 249 9.48 16.65 17.88
N PRO A 250 8.43 17.11 17.17
CA PRO A 250 8.59 17.97 16.01
C PRO A 250 9.28 19.29 16.36
N ASP A 251 10.23 19.70 15.53
CA ASP A 251 10.93 20.98 15.64
C ASP A 251 10.17 22.05 14.84
N GLU A 252 9.35 22.85 15.54
CA GLU A 252 8.49 23.85 14.90
C GLU A 252 9.28 24.90 14.12
N GLU A 253 10.39 25.40 14.65
CA GLU A 253 11.15 26.46 14.00
C GLU A 253 11.87 25.92 12.75
N LYS A 254 12.42 24.70 12.80
CA LYS A 254 12.95 24.04 11.59
C LYS A 254 11.85 23.74 10.56
N LEU A 255 10.64 23.37 10.99
CA LEU A 255 9.50 23.15 10.10
C LEU A 255 9.08 24.45 9.39
N VAL A 256 9.02 25.56 10.11
CA VAL A 256 8.67 26.87 9.55
C VAL A 256 9.76 27.34 8.59
N GLN A 257 11.02 27.22 8.98
CA GLN A 257 12.16 27.53 8.12
C GLN A 257 12.09 26.76 6.79
N PHE A 258 11.93 25.44 6.86
CA PHE A 258 11.89 24.61 5.67
C PHE A 258 10.63 24.84 4.82
N LEU A 259 9.44 24.72 5.41
CA LEU A 259 8.19 24.77 4.64
C LEU A 259 7.84 26.18 4.19
N ALA A 260 7.99 27.19 5.05
CA ALA A 260 7.55 28.55 4.75
C ALA A 260 8.64 29.38 4.08
N HIS A 261 9.89 29.35 4.58
CA HIS A 261 10.95 30.20 4.04
C HIS A 261 11.64 29.58 2.82
N GLU A 262 11.90 28.27 2.79
CA GLU A 262 12.55 27.61 1.65
C GLU A 262 11.57 27.09 0.59
N LYS A 263 10.46 26.46 1.00
CA LYS A 263 9.44 25.91 0.06
C LYS A 263 8.28 26.85 -0.22
N HIS A 264 8.25 28.01 0.41
CA HIS A 264 7.29 29.09 0.18
C HIS A 264 5.82 28.70 0.42
N MET A 265 5.60 27.82 1.40
CA MET A 265 4.28 27.57 1.95
C MET A 265 3.83 28.73 2.84
N ASN A 266 2.53 28.88 3.03
CA ASN A 266 1.99 29.90 3.92
C ASN A 266 2.37 29.60 5.39
N GLU A 267 3.21 30.44 5.99
CA GLU A 267 3.71 30.29 7.36
C GLU A 267 2.59 30.16 8.39
N THR A 268 1.58 31.03 8.31
CA THR A 268 0.42 31.03 9.21
C THR A 268 -0.28 29.66 9.20
N ARG A 269 -0.36 28.99 8.05
CA ARG A 269 -0.94 27.65 7.95
C ARG A 269 -0.09 26.58 8.63
N VAL A 270 1.24 26.69 8.55
CA VAL A 270 2.17 25.75 9.20
C VAL A 270 2.09 25.92 10.72
N ARG A 271 2.23 27.15 11.23
CA ARG A 271 2.14 27.45 12.67
C ARG A 271 0.79 27.08 13.28
N ARG A 272 -0.32 27.41 12.61
CA ARG A 272 -1.67 26.99 13.05
C ARG A 272 -1.80 25.47 13.14
N ARG A 273 -1.18 24.73 12.22
CA ARG A 273 -1.20 23.26 12.24
C ARG A 273 -0.43 22.71 13.45
N MET A 274 0.72 23.30 13.77
CA MET A 274 1.54 22.95 14.93
C MET A 274 0.83 23.28 16.26
N GLU A 275 0.22 24.45 16.35
CA GLU A 275 -0.61 24.87 17.48
C GLU A 275 -1.74 23.86 17.76
N LYS A 276 -2.52 23.51 16.73
CA LYS A 276 -3.58 22.50 16.83
C LYS A 276 -3.06 21.15 17.35
N TRP A 277 -1.90 20.73 16.88
CA TRP A 277 -1.28 19.47 17.32
C TRP A 277 -0.87 19.53 18.81
N ARG A 278 -0.26 20.63 19.25
CA ARG A 278 0.05 20.86 20.67
C ARG A 278 -1.19 20.85 21.54
N GLU A 279 -2.24 21.57 21.14
CA GLU A 279 -3.50 21.57 21.88
C GLU A 279 -4.11 20.17 21.99
N THR A 280 -4.09 19.41 20.89
CA THR A 280 -4.62 18.04 20.86
C THR A 280 -3.85 17.13 21.81
N ARG A 281 -2.53 17.34 21.92
CA ARG A 281 -1.67 16.63 22.89
C ARG A 281 -1.99 17.02 24.33
N LEU A 282 -2.11 18.32 24.62
CA LEU A 282 -2.44 18.84 25.95
C LEU A 282 -3.82 18.35 26.43
N LYS A 283 -4.84 18.44 25.56
CA LYS A 283 -6.20 17.94 25.83
C LYS A 283 -6.23 16.44 26.14
N ARG A 284 -5.28 15.67 25.60
CA ARG A 284 -5.11 14.22 25.88
C ARG A 284 -4.26 13.93 27.12
N ALA A 285 -3.38 14.85 27.51
CA ALA A 285 -2.51 14.71 28.68
C ALA A 285 -3.23 15.05 29.99
N GLN A 286 -4.28 15.89 29.94
CA GLN A 286 -5.13 16.13 31.10
C GLN A 286 -5.95 14.87 31.45
N PRO A 287 -5.97 14.43 32.73
CA PRO A 287 -6.74 13.28 33.15
C PRO A 287 -8.24 13.55 32.94
N GLN A 288 -8.87 12.76 32.09
CA GLN A 288 -10.32 12.84 31.89
C GLN A 288 -11.04 12.17 33.06
N GLY A 289 -11.34 12.95 34.11
CA GLY A 289 -12.26 12.55 35.19
C GLY A 289 -11.88 11.26 35.95
N PRO A 290 -12.72 10.79 36.88
CA PRO A 290 -12.35 9.67 37.75
C PRO A 290 -12.21 8.37 36.95
N ILE A 291 -11.02 7.77 37.02
CA ILE A 291 -10.70 6.47 36.42
C ILE A 291 -11.18 5.36 37.38
N PRO A 292 -12.01 4.39 36.95
CA PRO A 292 -12.15 3.15 37.68
C PRO A 292 -10.81 2.40 37.57
N VAL A 293 -10.21 2.13 38.73
CA VAL A 293 -8.91 1.48 38.87
C VAL A 293 -8.83 0.20 38.04
N ILE A 294 -8.07 0.23 36.95
CA ILE A 294 -7.52 -0.97 36.33
C ILE A 294 -6.05 -0.70 36.01
N ARG A 295 -5.18 -1.40 36.75
CA ARG A 295 -3.73 -1.45 36.51
C ARG A 295 -3.46 -2.03 35.12
N SER A 296 -2.97 -1.22 34.18
CA SER A 296 -2.00 -1.64 33.15
C SER A 296 -1.50 -0.41 32.40
N SER A 297 -0.22 -0.45 32.01
CA SER A 297 0.59 0.54 31.29
C SER A 297 -0.16 1.25 30.14
N PRO A 298 0.26 2.44 29.69
CA PRO A 298 -0.44 3.17 28.62
C PRO A 298 -0.37 2.38 27.30
N ARG A 299 -1.39 1.54 27.05
CA ARG A 299 -1.55 0.80 25.80
C ARG A 299 -1.82 1.79 24.68
N GLN A 300 -0.98 1.76 23.64
CA GLN A 300 -1.30 2.36 22.34
C GLN A 300 -2.66 1.82 21.88
N ARG A 301 -3.61 2.72 21.65
CA ARG A 301 -4.97 2.35 21.19
C ARG A 301 -4.88 1.65 19.84
N LYS A 302 -5.70 0.62 19.63
CA LYS A 302 -5.72 -0.15 18.38
C LYS A 302 -6.26 0.72 17.25
N MET A 303 -5.72 0.56 16.05
CA MET A 303 -6.16 1.28 14.85
C MET A 303 -7.68 1.16 14.57
N SER A 304 -8.29 0.05 14.98
CA SER A 304 -9.74 -0.20 14.90
C SER A 304 -10.60 0.75 15.75
N GLU A 305 -10.01 1.46 16.71
CA GLU A 305 -10.68 2.47 17.53
C GLU A 305 -10.66 3.87 16.87
N PHE A 306 -9.79 4.08 15.88
CA PHE A 306 -9.58 5.38 15.23
C PHE A 306 -10.25 5.50 13.86
N PHE A 307 -10.47 4.38 13.18
CA PHE A 307 -11.16 4.33 11.89
C PHE A 307 -12.30 3.31 11.97
N ARG A 308 -13.45 3.58 11.34
CA ARG A 308 -14.50 2.57 11.14
C ARG A 308 -13.96 1.50 10.20
N VAL A 309 -13.31 0.48 10.77
CA VAL A 309 -12.82 -0.68 10.02
C VAL A 309 -14.04 -1.49 9.58
N LYS A 310 -14.35 -1.48 8.28
CA LYS A 310 -15.25 -2.50 7.71
C LYS A 310 -14.47 -3.81 7.65
N LYS A 311 -14.58 -4.62 8.70
CA LYS A 311 -14.23 -6.04 8.60
C LYS A 311 -15.26 -6.67 7.68
N HIS A 312 -14.85 -7.22 6.54
CA HIS A 312 -15.75 -8.05 5.74
C HIS A 312 -16.20 -9.23 6.60
N PRO A 313 -17.50 -9.38 6.91
CA PRO A 313 -17.97 -10.45 7.78
C PRO A 313 -17.63 -11.79 7.15
N CYS A 314 -16.98 -12.66 7.95
CA CYS A 314 -16.94 -14.07 7.67
C CYS A 314 -18.39 -14.56 7.81
N LYS A 315 -19.06 -14.85 6.69
CA LYS A 315 -20.34 -15.55 6.75
C LYS A 315 -19.99 -16.97 7.19
N GLU A 316 -20.12 -17.24 8.48
CA GLU A 316 -20.17 -18.61 8.98
C GLU A 316 -21.26 -19.34 8.19
N THR A 317 -20.85 -20.33 7.39
CA THR A 317 -21.76 -21.27 6.77
C THR A 317 -22.43 -22.04 7.89
N LYS A 318 -23.67 -21.66 8.22
CA LYS A 318 -24.55 -22.46 9.09
C LYS A 318 -24.65 -23.86 8.48
N THR A 319 -24.03 -24.83 9.14
CA THR A 319 -24.19 -26.24 8.83
C THR A 319 -25.66 -26.59 9.01
N GLN A 320 -26.35 -26.91 7.91
CA GLN A 320 -27.69 -27.50 7.95
C GLN A 320 -27.59 -28.86 8.63
N ARG A 321 -27.94 -28.94 9.92
CA ARG A 321 -28.29 -30.21 10.57
C ARG A 321 -29.65 -30.66 10.03
N GLY A 322 -29.62 -31.50 8.99
CA GLY A 322 -30.80 -32.21 8.51
C GLY A 322 -31.37 -33.13 9.59
N ARG A 323 -32.59 -32.82 10.06
CA ARG A 323 -33.41 -33.76 10.83
C ARG A 323 -33.95 -34.83 9.88
N LYS A 324 -33.31 -36.00 9.83
CA LYS A 324 -33.93 -37.22 9.30
C LYS A 324 -35.06 -37.66 10.25
N ARG A 325 -36.31 -37.52 9.81
CA ARG A 325 -37.49 -38.08 10.47
C ARG A 325 -37.63 -39.55 10.01
N GLN A 326 -37.33 -40.50 10.89
CA GLN A 326 -37.65 -41.92 10.67
C GLN A 326 -39.17 -42.10 10.78
N LYS A 327 -39.79 -42.62 9.73
CA LYS A 327 -41.17 -43.09 9.71
C LYS A 327 -41.14 -44.56 10.12
N ARG A 328 -41.45 -44.86 11.40
CA ARG A 328 -41.74 -46.22 11.84
C ARG A 328 -43.19 -46.54 11.46
N GLN A 329 -43.35 -47.59 10.67
CA GLN A 329 -44.60 -48.32 10.52
C GLN A 329 -44.95 -48.96 11.87
N GLN A 330 -46.19 -48.78 12.31
CA GLN A 330 -46.87 -49.71 13.19
C GLN A 330 -48.29 -49.88 12.63
N GLU A 331 -48.51 -51.09 12.14
CA GLU A 331 -49.82 -51.71 11.98
C GLU A 331 -50.54 -51.84 13.33
N THR A 332 -51.79 -52.31 13.26
CA THR A 332 -52.63 -52.87 14.35
C THR A 332 -53.56 -51.80 14.99
N VAL A 333 -54.89 -51.86 15.09
CA VAL A 333 -56.03 -52.69 14.62
C VAL A 333 -57.24 -52.26 15.49
N LEU A 334 -58.48 -52.49 15.01
CA LEU A 334 -59.80 -52.40 15.71
C LEU A 334 -60.31 -50.98 16.04
N GLY A 335 -61.46 -50.55 15.49
CA GLY A 335 -62.82 -50.86 15.99
C GLY A 335 -63.27 -49.64 16.81
N THR A 336 -64.34 -48.90 16.52
CA THR A 336 -65.71 -49.17 16.05
C THR A 336 -66.30 -47.87 15.54
#